data_AF-A0A7C6Z3K2-F1
#
_entry.id   AF-A0A7C6Z3K2-F1
#
_cell.length_a   1.000
_cell.length_b   1.000
_cell.length_c   1.000
_cell.angle_alpha   90.00
_cell.angle_beta   90.00
_cell.angle_gamma   90.00
#
_symmetry.space_group_name_H-M   'P 1'
#
loop_
_entity.id
_entity.type
_entity.pdbx_description
1 polymer ?
#
loop_
_entity_poly.entity_id
_entity_poly.type
_entity_poly.pdbx_seq_one_letter_code
_entity_poly.pdbx_strand_id
1 'polypeptide(L)'
;MKFFTQKHLAYGLLAIIAIVLGAIYIWAPVCDGLLELKNGNMVHMKCFYTAQASTIIAILLLVQSIYIIITNKRNPFMVITLGIMLILVTFESIIGIGVCKKVMACHETAFWLRASGTLTIVIGLVSLFKKELDT
;
A
#
# COMPACT_ATOMS: atom_id res chain seq x y z
N MET A 1 2.79 -18.27 -23.47
CA MET A 1 1.93 -17.12 -23.09
C MET A 1 1.94 -16.81 -21.57
N LYS A 2 2.12 -17.79 -20.67
CA LYS A 2 2.14 -17.60 -19.20
C LYS A 2 3.24 -16.63 -18.70
N PHE A 3 4.42 -16.66 -19.32
CA PHE A 3 5.58 -15.80 -18.97
C PHE A 3 5.35 -14.31 -19.24
N PHE A 4 4.74 -13.97 -20.37
CA PHE A 4 4.45 -12.58 -20.74
C PHE A 4 3.42 -11.95 -19.78
N THR A 5 2.38 -12.71 -19.45
CA THR A 5 1.33 -12.29 -18.52
C THR A 5 1.84 -12.10 -17.08
N GLN A 6 2.79 -12.93 -16.63
CA GLN A 6 3.44 -12.76 -15.31
C GLN A 6 4.17 -11.42 -15.19
N LYS A 7 4.96 -11.08 -16.21
CA LYS A 7 5.73 -9.83 -16.20
C LYS A 7 4.81 -8.61 -16.19
N HIS A 8 3.70 -8.62 -16.93
CA HIS A 8 2.72 -7.53 -16.87
C HIS A 8 2.12 -7.33 -15.48
N LEU A 9 1.82 -8.42 -14.74
CA LEU A 9 1.33 -8.32 -13.37
C LEU A 9 2.40 -7.72 -12.43
N ALA A 10 3.66 -8.14 -12.57
CA ALA A 10 4.78 -7.59 -11.80
C ALA A 10 5.03 -6.10 -12.10
N TYR A 11 4.96 -5.68 -13.37
CA TYR A 11 5.04 -4.27 -13.75
C TYR A 11 3.86 -3.46 -13.19
N GLY A 12 2.66 -4.03 -13.15
CA GLY A 12 1.52 -3.42 -12.48
C GLY A 12 1.76 -3.15 -10.99
N LEU A 13 2.36 -4.11 -10.27
CA LEU A 13 2.74 -3.91 -8.87
C LEU A 13 3.82 -2.83 -8.70
N LEU A 14 4.81 -2.76 -9.59
CA LEU A 14 5.83 -1.70 -9.55
C LEU A 14 5.23 -0.31 -9.76
N ALA A 15 4.24 -0.17 -10.67
CA ALA A 15 3.53 1.08 -10.86
C ALA A 15 2.76 1.50 -9.60
N ILE A 16 2.10 0.55 -8.92
CA ILE A 16 1.44 0.79 -7.64
C ILE A 16 2.42 1.27 -6.58
N ILE A 17 3.58 0.63 -6.46
CA ILE A 17 4.62 1.03 -5.50
C ILE A 17 5.08 2.46 -5.77
N ALA A 18 5.30 2.83 -7.04
CA ALA A 18 5.65 4.19 -7.41
C ALA A 18 4.55 5.20 -7.05
N ILE A 19 3.27 4.83 -7.23
CA ILE A 19 2.12 5.66 -6.82
C ILE A 19 2.07 5.83 -5.29
N VAL A 20 2.27 4.75 -4.53
CA VAL A 20 2.28 4.80 -3.05
C VAL A 20 3.39 5.70 -2.54
N LEU A 21 4.63 5.46 -2.99
CA LEU A 21 5.79 6.24 -2.54
C LEU A 21 5.72 7.68 -3.04
N GLY A 22 5.32 7.90 -4.29
CA GLY A 22 5.14 9.25 -4.83
C GLY A 22 4.04 10.03 -4.11
N ALA A 23 2.96 9.36 -3.70
CA ALA A 23 1.93 10.00 -2.89
C ALA A 23 2.48 10.47 -1.54
N ILE A 24 3.22 9.60 -0.86
CA ILE A 24 3.76 9.89 0.47
C ILE A 24 4.86 10.97 0.44
N TYR A 25 5.70 11.01 -0.60
CA TYR A 25 6.92 11.83 -0.61
C TYR A 25 6.93 12.99 -1.61
N ILE A 26 6.06 13.00 -2.63
CA ILE A 26 6.15 13.97 -3.73
C ILE A 26 4.92 14.88 -3.80
N TRP A 27 3.71 14.33 -4.00
CA TRP A 27 2.54 15.17 -4.33
C TRP A 27 1.51 15.34 -3.21
N ALA A 28 1.42 14.41 -2.27
CA ALA A 28 0.52 14.52 -1.11
C ALA A 28 1.31 14.17 0.17
N PRO A 29 2.36 14.95 0.50
CA PRO A 29 3.24 14.62 1.61
C PRO A 29 2.46 14.56 2.92
N VAL A 30 2.78 13.55 3.73
CA VAL A 30 2.19 13.44 5.07
C VAL A 30 2.67 14.56 5.97
N CYS A 31 1.84 14.89 6.95
CA CYS A 31 2.17 15.94 7.89
C CYS A 31 3.13 15.43 8.96
N ASP A 32 4.31 16.06 9.04
CA ASP A 32 5.32 15.77 10.08
C ASP A 32 5.10 16.57 11.38
N GLY A 33 3.98 17.28 11.47
CA GLY A 33 3.65 18.13 12.61
C GLY A 33 3.65 17.36 13.93
N LEU A 34 4.11 18.02 14.98
CA LEU A 34 4.08 17.53 16.35
C LEU A 34 2.78 18.03 17.02
N LEU A 35 2.15 17.15 17.79
CA LEU A 35 1.02 17.49 18.66
C LEU A 35 1.52 17.59 20.10
N GLU A 36 1.18 18.71 20.74
CA GLU A 36 1.35 18.84 22.18
C GLU A 36 0.24 18.07 22.89
N LEU A 37 0.64 17.07 23.66
CA LEU A 37 -0.25 16.31 24.53
C LEU A 37 -0.62 17.17 25.74
N LYS A 38 -1.79 16.92 26.35
CA LYS A 38 -2.16 17.57 27.62
C LYS A 38 -1.16 17.40 28.76
N ASN A 39 -0.23 16.45 28.63
CA ASN A 39 0.86 16.18 29.56
C ASN A 39 2.14 16.98 29.24
N GLY A 40 2.10 17.94 28.30
CA GLY A 40 3.24 18.76 27.86
C GLY A 40 4.25 18.03 26.95
N ASN A 41 3.97 16.78 26.58
CA ASN A 41 4.87 15.99 25.73
C ASN A 41 4.50 16.14 24.24
N MET A 42 5.49 16.13 23.36
CA MET A 42 5.33 16.31 21.91
C MET A 42 5.37 14.95 21.19
N VAL A 43 4.36 14.64 20.39
CA VAL A 43 4.31 13.38 19.59
C VAL A 43 3.92 13.64 18.15
N HIS A 44 4.42 12.82 17.22
CA HIS A 44 4.04 12.90 15.82
C HIS A 44 2.55 12.58 15.61
N MET A 45 1.97 13.18 14.58
CA MET A 45 0.61 12.88 14.14
C MET A 45 0.47 11.43 13.64
N LYS A 46 -0.75 10.87 13.73
CA LYS A 46 -1.08 9.52 13.22
C LYS A 46 -0.72 9.30 11.74
N CYS A 47 -0.79 10.36 10.93
CA CYS A 47 -0.46 10.33 9.50
C CYS A 47 1.01 9.96 9.25
N PHE A 48 1.93 10.34 10.15
CA PHE A 48 3.34 9.99 10.06
C PHE A 48 3.56 8.48 10.20
N TYR A 49 2.96 7.86 11.20
CA TYR A 49 3.02 6.41 11.39
C TYR A 49 2.29 5.64 10.30
N THR A 50 1.19 6.21 9.77
CA THR A 50 0.46 5.66 8.60
C THR A 50 1.37 5.63 7.38
N ALA A 51 2.10 6.72 7.09
CA ALA A 51 3.10 6.76 6.03
C ALA A 51 4.17 5.69 6.23
N GLN A 52 4.79 5.62 7.42
CA GLN A 52 5.81 4.62 7.71
C GLN A 52 5.30 3.18 7.48
N ALA A 53 4.11 2.85 7.97
CA ALA A 53 3.50 1.55 7.76
C ALA A 53 3.24 1.29 6.27
N SER A 54 2.71 2.26 5.53
CA SER A 54 2.48 2.12 4.09
C SER A 54 3.77 1.99 3.28
N THR A 55 4.86 2.66 3.66
CA THR A 55 6.19 2.49 3.06
C THR A 55 6.71 1.07 3.29
N ILE A 56 6.54 0.50 4.49
CA ILE A 56 6.91 -0.89 4.75
C ILE A 56 6.10 -1.85 3.86
N ILE A 57 4.78 -1.63 3.73
CA ILE A 57 3.95 -2.46 2.85
C ILE A 57 4.38 -2.33 1.37
N ALA A 58 4.74 -1.13 0.93
CA ALA A 58 5.27 -0.91 -0.43
C ALA A 58 6.58 -1.68 -0.66
N ILE A 59 7.48 -1.73 0.34
CA ILE A 59 8.70 -2.55 0.27
C ILE A 59 8.35 -4.04 0.18
N LEU A 60 7.38 -4.53 0.95
CA LEU A 60 6.93 -5.92 0.86
C LEU A 60 6.35 -6.24 -0.53
N LEU A 61 5.56 -5.34 -1.11
CA LEU A 61 5.07 -5.47 -2.49
C LEU A 61 6.22 -5.50 -3.50
N LEU A 62 7.29 -4.72 -3.27
CA LEU A 62 8.48 -4.71 -4.12
C LEU A 62 9.18 -6.06 -4.08
N VAL A 63 9.39 -6.63 -2.89
CA VAL A 63 9.96 -7.97 -2.72
C VAL A 63 9.11 -9.02 -3.44
N GLN A 64 7.78 -8.93 -3.33
CA GLN A 64 6.87 -9.82 -4.04
C GLN A 64 6.95 -9.67 -5.56
N SER A 65 7.07 -8.45 -6.07
CA SER A 65 7.23 -8.20 -7.51
C SER A 65 8.52 -8.81 -8.05
N ILE A 66 9.65 -8.61 -7.34
CA ILE A 66 10.94 -9.22 -7.69
C ILE A 66 10.84 -10.75 -7.63
N TYR A 67 10.22 -11.31 -6.59
CA TYR A 67 10.03 -12.75 -6.45
C TYR A 67 9.27 -13.34 -7.64
N ILE A 68 8.19 -12.69 -8.10
CA ILE A 68 7.43 -13.11 -9.28
C ILE A 68 8.31 -13.07 -10.55
N ILE A 69 9.13 -12.04 -10.72
CA ILE A 69 10.02 -11.90 -11.89
C ILE A 69 11.09 -13.00 -11.93
N ILE A 70 11.71 -13.31 -10.80
CA ILE A 70 12.81 -14.30 -10.72
C ILE A 70 12.24 -15.71 -10.81
N THR A 71 11.23 -16.04 -10.01
CA THR A 71 10.75 -17.43 -9.85
C THR A 71 9.64 -17.79 -10.82
N ASN A 72 9.01 -16.82 -11.49
CA ASN A 72 7.80 -17.01 -12.29
C ASN A 72 6.65 -17.69 -11.54
N LYS A 73 6.67 -17.69 -10.20
CA LYS A 73 5.58 -18.22 -9.36
C LYS A 73 4.71 -17.07 -8.84
N ARG A 74 3.38 -17.25 -8.91
CA ARG A 74 2.39 -16.32 -8.33
C ARG A 74 2.07 -16.72 -6.90
N ASN A 75 2.04 -15.74 -6.00
CA ASN A 75 1.38 -15.87 -4.71
C ASN A 75 0.27 -14.82 -4.59
N PRO A 76 -0.92 -15.08 -5.19
CA PRO A 76 -2.01 -14.11 -5.24
C PRO A 76 -2.54 -13.78 -3.84
N PHE A 77 -2.58 -14.76 -2.92
CA PHE A 77 -3.00 -14.56 -1.54
C PHE A 77 -2.16 -13.49 -0.84
N MET A 78 -0.83 -13.53 -1.00
CA MET A 78 0.05 -12.54 -0.38
C MET A 78 -0.18 -11.12 -0.94
N VAL A 79 -0.39 -10.99 -2.25
CA VAL A 79 -0.69 -9.70 -2.89
C VAL A 79 -2.03 -9.13 -2.41
N ILE A 80 -3.07 -9.97 -2.32
CA ILE A 80 -4.39 -9.58 -1.83
C ILE A 80 -4.28 -9.10 -0.38
N THR A 81 -3.60 -9.86 0.49
CA THR A 81 -3.41 -9.50 1.89
C THR A 81 -2.69 -8.16 2.06
N LEU A 82 -1.62 -7.91 1.29
CA LEU A 82 -0.91 -6.63 1.33
C LEU A 82 -1.78 -5.47 0.83
N GLY A 83 -2.62 -5.69 -0.19
CA GLY A 83 -3.59 -4.70 -0.66
C GLY A 83 -4.64 -4.36 0.40
N ILE A 84 -5.15 -5.36 1.13
CA ILE A 84 -6.06 -5.15 2.26
C ILE A 84 -5.36 -4.37 3.38
N MET A 85 -4.12 -4.73 3.73
CA MET A 85 -3.34 -4.01 4.74
C MET A 85 -3.13 -2.53 4.38
N LEU A 86 -2.84 -2.21 3.12
CA LEU A 86 -2.74 -0.82 2.64
C LEU A 86 -4.01 -0.02 2.92
N ILE A 87 -5.18 -0.62 2.69
CA ILE A 87 -6.46 0.03 2.95
C ILE A 87 -6.68 0.18 4.46
N LEU A 88 -6.50 -0.90 5.23
CA LEU A 88 -6.77 -0.92 6.68
C LEU A 88 -5.94 0.10 7.46
N VAL A 89 -4.68 0.32 7.07
CA VAL A 89 -3.79 1.32 7.70
C VAL A 89 -4.40 2.73 7.66
N THR A 90 -5.25 3.05 6.67
CA THR A 90 -5.91 4.35 6.53
C THR A 90 -7.20 4.52 7.35
N PHE A 91 -7.74 3.45 7.92
CA PHE A 91 -8.97 3.50 8.73
C PHE A 91 -8.63 3.45 10.20
N GLU A 92 -9.25 4.31 11.02
CA GLU A 92 -9.19 4.18 12.47
C GLU A 92 -9.89 2.88 12.87
N SER A 93 -9.12 1.84 13.17
CA SER A 93 -9.58 0.52 13.59
C SER A 93 -8.59 -0.06 14.59
N ILE A 94 -8.91 -1.18 15.25
CA ILE A 94 -7.99 -1.82 16.22
C ILE A 94 -6.62 -2.15 15.57
N ILE A 95 -6.61 -2.38 14.26
CA ILE A 95 -5.43 -2.75 13.46
C ILE A 95 -4.87 -1.55 12.68
N GLY A 96 -5.69 -0.53 12.42
CA GLY A 96 -5.35 0.62 11.59
C GLY A 96 -5.05 1.88 12.40
N ILE A 97 -3.93 2.53 12.10
CA ILE A 97 -3.45 3.74 12.77
C ILE A 97 -4.43 4.91 12.54
N GLY A 98 -5.00 4.96 11.32
CA GLY A 98 -5.96 5.95 10.90
C GLY A 98 -5.36 7.31 10.58
N VAL A 99 -6.16 8.15 9.93
CA VAL A 99 -5.76 9.47 9.43
C VAL A 99 -6.42 10.60 10.20
N CYS A 100 -5.71 11.71 10.37
CA CYS A 100 -6.22 12.88 11.07
C CYS A 100 -7.43 13.49 10.34
N LYS A 101 -8.53 13.74 11.06
CA LYS A 101 -9.76 14.32 10.49
C LYS A 101 -9.63 15.76 9.99
N LYS A 102 -8.66 16.53 10.51
CA LYS A 102 -8.60 18.00 10.34
C LYS A 102 -7.61 18.49 9.29
N VAL A 103 -6.69 17.64 8.82
CA VAL A 103 -5.59 18.08 7.94
C VAL A 103 -5.80 17.58 6.53
N MET A 104 -5.98 18.52 5.60
CA MET A 104 -6.33 18.26 4.20
C MET A 104 -5.29 17.37 3.49
N ALA A 105 -3.99 17.57 3.75
CA ALA A 105 -2.93 16.76 3.15
C ALA A 105 -3.02 15.27 3.52
N CYS A 106 -3.42 14.95 4.75
CA CYS A 106 -3.55 13.56 5.17
C CYS A 106 -4.77 12.85 4.55
N HIS A 107 -5.81 13.61 4.16
CA HIS A 107 -6.95 13.08 3.42
C HIS A 107 -6.58 12.72 1.98
N GLU A 108 -5.80 13.57 1.32
CA GLU A 108 -5.26 13.30 -0.02
C GLU A 108 -4.38 12.05 -0.04
N THR A 109 -3.42 11.92 0.89
CA THR A 109 -2.60 10.71 0.99
C THR A 109 -3.45 9.46 1.26
N ALA A 110 -4.47 9.56 2.13
CA ALA A 110 -5.38 8.46 2.43
C ALA A 110 -6.14 7.99 1.18
N PHE A 111 -6.59 8.94 0.34
CA PHE A 111 -7.26 8.62 -0.91
C PHE A 111 -6.35 7.83 -1.84
N TRP A 112 -5.10 8.28 -2.03
CA TRP A 112 -4.11 7.58 -2.86
C TRP A 112 -3.78 6.18 -2.34
N LEU A 113 -3.63 6.03 -1.02
CA LEU A 113 -3.37 4.72 -0.39
C LEU A 113 -4.55 3.75 -0.53
N ARG A 114 -5.79 4.25 -0.42
CA ARG A 114 -7.00 3.43 -0.63
C ARG A 114 -7.16 3.02 -2.08
N ALA A 115 -6.92 3.96 -3.01
CA ALA A 115 -6.95 3.67 -4.45
C ALA A 115 -5.89 2.63 -4.84
N SER A 116 -4.66 2.79 -4.38
CA SER A 116 -3.56 1.86 -4.66
C SER A 116 -3.78 0.50 -4.01
N GLY A 117 -4.28 0.45 -2.77
CA GLY A 117 -4.66 -0.80 -2.10
C GLY A 117 -5.77 -1.54 -2.85
N THR A 118 -6.80 -0.82 -3.32
CA THR A 118 -7.89 -1.41 -4.11
C THR A 118 -7.36 -2.00 -5.42
N LEU A 119 -6.51 -1.24 -6.13
CA LEU A 119 -5.88 -1.72 -7.37
C LEU A 119 -5.00 -2.95 -7.12
N THR A 120 -4.29 -2.99 -5.99
CA THR A 120 -3.47 -4.15 -5.58
C THR A 120 -4.33 -5.40 -5.39
N ILE A 121 -5.50 -5.27 -4.75
CA ILE A 121 -6.46 -6.37 -4.58
C ILE A 121 -6.96 -6.86 -5.94
N VAL A 122 -7.32 -5.96 -6.85
CA VAL A 122 -7.76 -6.33 -8.20
C VAL A 122 -6.68 -7.11 -8.95
N ILE A 123 -5.43 -6.67 -8.90
CA ILE A 123 -4.29 -7.40 -9.49
C ILE A 123 -4.15 -8.79 -8.84
N GLY A 124 -4.27 -8.86 -7.52
CA GLY A 124 -4.24 -10.12 -6.77
C GLY A 124 -5.35 -11.10 -7.19
N LEU A 125 -6.58 -10.60 -7.35
CA LEU A 125 -7.73 -11.39 -7.81
C LEU A 125 -7.55 -11.88 -9.25
N VAL A 126 -7.10 -11.01 -10.17
CA VAL A 126 -6.79 -11.42 -11.55
C VAL A 126 -5.69 -12.49 -11.58
N SER A 127 -4.70 -12.37 -10.70
CA SER A 127 -3.65 -13.37 -10.54
C SER A 127 -4.18 -14.71 -10.00
N LEU A 128 -5.17 -14.67 -9.09
CA LEU A 128 -5.88 -15.85 -8.57
C LEU A 128 -6.68 -16.55 -9.65
N PHE A 129 -7.56 -15.85 -10.37
CA PHE A 129 -8.39 -16.43 -11.42
C PHE A 129 -7.55 -17.05 -12.54
N LYS A 130 -6.43 -16.41 -12.90
CA LYS A 130 -5.50 -17.00 -13.88
C LYS A 130 -4.80 -18.24 -13.35
N LYS A 131 -4.53 -18.31 -12.04
CA LYS A 131 -3.93 -19.51 -11.43
C LYS A 131 -4.89 -20.70 -11.48
N GLU A 132 -6.17 -20.49 -11.19
CA GLU A 132 -7.21 -21.53 -11.30
C GLU A 132 -7.40 -21.99 -12.75
N LEU A 133 -7.42 -21.06 -13.72
CA LEU A 133 -7.54 -21.42 -15.15
C LEU A 133 -6.31 -22.17 -15.70
N ASP A 134 -5.14 -21.94 -15.10
CA ASP A 134 -3.87 -22.54 -15.52
C ASP A 134 -3.60 -23.93 -14.88
N THR A 135 -4.45 -24.36 -13.93
CA THR A 135 -4.39 -25.63 -13.18
C THR A 135 -5.30 -26.67 -13.83
#